data_AF-A0A8T7E4I2-F1
#
_entry.id   AF-A0A8T7E4I2-F1
#
_cell.length_a   1.000
_cell.length_b   1.000
_cell.length_c   1.000
_cell.angle_alpha   90.00
_cell.angle_beta   90.00
_cell.angle_gamma   90.00
#
_symmetry.space_group_name_H-M   'P 1'
#
loop_
_entity.id
_entity.type
_entity.pdbx_description
1 polymer ?
#
loop_
_entity_poly.entity_id
_entity_poly.type
_entity_poly.pdbx_seq_one_letter_code
_entity_poly.pdbx_strand_id
1 'polypeptide(L)'
;MSHTDLSQRTLPHPALQRCWQSITSTVLLAGLGSLLAGSAPAASAATSEFELDNGLKLIVQEDHRAPVAVVQVWYRVGSSYEHDGITGVSHALEHMMFKGTEKL
;
A
#
# COMPACT_ATOMS: atom_id res chain seq x y z
N MET A 1 -4.25 -46.72 -58.52
CA MET A 1 -5.66 -47.11 -58.31
C MET A 1 -5.66 -48.51 -57.75
N SER A 2 -6.34 -48.90 -56.68
CA SER A 2 -7.18 -48.25 -55.66
C SER A 2 -7.80 -49.45 -54.96
N HIS A 3 -7.57 -49.66 -53.66
CA HIS A 3 -8.37 -50.61 -52.91
C HIS A 3 -8.52 -50.18 -51.45
N THR A 4 -9.78 -49.85 -51.14
CA THR A 4 -10.55 -50.28 -49.97
C THR A 4 -10.22 -49.71 -48.58
N ASP A 5 -11.19 -48.92 -48.12
CA ASP A 5 -11.75 -48.77 -46.78
C ASP A 5 -11.53 -49.95 -45.81
N LEU A 6 -11.21 -49.63 -44.55
CA LEU A 6 -11.98 -50.07 -43.39
C LEU A 6 -11.32 -49.59 -42.09
N SER A 7 -12.05 -48.69 -41.42
CA SER A 7 -12.47 -48.87 -40.02
C SER A 7 -11.39 -48.86 -38.92
N GLN A 8 -11.83 -48.55 -37.69
CA GLN A 8 -11.10 -48.67 -36.42
C GLN A 8 -10.29 -47.45 -35.97
N ARG A 9 -10.98 -46.35 -35.62
CA ARG A 9 -10.76 -45.68 -34.33
C ARG A 9 -12.10 -45.15 -33.82
N THR A 10 -12.81 -46.04 -33.15
CA THR A 10 -13.98 -45.76 -32.34
C THR A 10 -13.69 -44.61 -31.38
N LEU A 11 -14.41 -43.49 -31.56
CA LEU A 11 -14.45 -42.42 -30.58
C LEU A 11 -15.10 -42.97 -29.30
N PRO A 12 -14.54 -42.68 -28.10
CA PRO A 12 -15.11 -43.17 -26.86
C PRO A 12 -16.53 -42.58 -26.64
N HIS A 13 -17.41 -43.43 -26.13
CA HIS A 13 -18.83 -43.19 -25.85
C HIS A 13 -19.07 -41.81 -25.18
N PRO A 14 -20.12 -41.05 -25.56
CA PRO A 14 -20.38 -39.67 -25.08
C PRO A 14 -20.57 -39.54 -23.55
N ALA A 15 -20.71 -40.67 -22.84
CA ALA A 15 -20.81 -40.73 -21.39
C ALA A 15 -19.46 -40.47 -20.67
N LEU A 16 -18.33 -40.86 -21.27
CA LEU A 16 -17.01 -40.68 -20.66
C LEU A 16 -16.47 -39.24 -20.83
N GLN A 17 -16.83 -38.56 -21.93
CA GLN A 17 -16.51 -37.15 -22.14
C GLN A 17 -17.22 -36.23 -21.13
N ARG A 18 -18.46 -36.55 -20.76
CA ARG A 18 -19.24 -35.81 -19.75
C ARG A 18 -18.67 -35.96 -18.33
N CYS A 19 -18.09 -37.12 -18.02
CA CYS A 19 -17.46 -37.37 -16.71
C CYS A 19 -16.16 -36.56 -16.54
N TRP A 20 -15.39 -36.39 -17.62
CA TRP A 20 -14.13 -35.61 -17.60
C TRP A 20 -14.34 -34.09 -17.54
N GLN A 21 -15.42 -33.57 -18.16
CA GLN A 21 -15.78 -32.14 -18.08
C GLN A 21 -16.37 -31.73 -16.72
N SER A 22 -16.92 -32.68 -15.96
CA SER A 22 -17.53 -32.42 -14.65
C SER A 22 -16.49 -32.35 -13.52
N ILE A 23 -15.42 -33.14 -13.60
CA ILE A 23 -14.32 -33.15 -12.61
C ILE A 23 -13.47 -31.87 -12.72
N THR A 24 -13.26 -31.35 -13.94
CA THR A 24 -12.49 -30.12 -14.18
C THR A 24 -13.23 -28.83 -13.77
N SER A 25 -14.56 -28.79 -13.88
CA SER A 25 -15.34 -27.60 -13.50
C SER A 25 -15.44 -27.37 -12.00
N THR A 26 -15.47 -28.43 -11.19
CA THR A 26 -15.69 -28.31 -9.73
C THR A 26 -14.46 -27.75 -9.00
N VAL A 27 -13.25 -28.01 -9.52
CA VAL A 27 -11.99 -27.47 -8.94
C VAL A 27 -11.82 -25.98 -9.23
N LEU A 28 -12.31 -25.48 -10.37
CA LEU A 28 -12.21 -24.07 -10.75
C LEU A 28 -13.09 -23.16 -9.88
N LEU A 29 -14.26 -23.64 -9.46
CA LEU A 29 -15.20 -22.89 -8.63
C LEU A 29 -14.74 -22.76 -7.17
N ALA A 30 -14.02 -23.76 -6.62
CA ALA A 30 -13.48 -23.68 -5.26
C ALA A 30 -12.22 -22.79 -5.16
N GLY A 31 -11.39 -22.74 -6.21
CA GLY A 31 -10.19 -21.90 -6.25
C GLY A 31 -10.49 -20.40 -6.41
N LEU A 32 -11.57 -20.05 -7.11
CA LEU A 32 -11.94 -18.64 -7.35
C LEU A 32 -12.55 -17.96 -6.12
N GLY A 33 -13.15 -18.72 -5.20
CA GLY A 33 -13.76 -18.18 -3.97
C GLY A 33 -12.74 -17.59 -2.98
N SER A 34 -11.53 -18.16 -2.90
CA SER A 34 -10.48 -17.68 -1.99
C SER A 34 -9.80 -16.39 -2.44
N LEU A 35 -9.99 -15.96 -3.69
CA LEU A 35 -9.43 -14.70 -4.21
C LEU A 35 -10.29 -13.47 -3.88
N LEU A 36 -11.47 -13.66 -3.29
CA LEU A 36 -12.38 -12.58 -2.88
C LEU A 36 -12.36 -12.30 -1.37
N ALA A 37 -11.42 -12.88 -0.62
CA ALA A 37 -11.20 -12.51 0.78
C ALA A 37 -10.59 -11.10 0.82
N GLY A 38 -11.46 -10.08 0.86
CA GLY A 38 -11.09 -8.69 0.99
C GLY A 38 -10.25 -8.48 2.24
N SER A 39 -9.10 -7.82 2.09
CA SER A 39 -8.28 -7.37 3.20
C SER A 39 -9.10 -6.49 4.13
N ALA A 40 -9.16 -6.85 5.42
CA ALA A 40 -9.73 -5.97 6.43
C ALA A 40 -8.95 -4.65 6.45
N PRO A 41 -9.61 -3.48 6.51
CA PRO A 41 -8.91 -2.21 6.63
C PRO A 41 -8.11 -2.23 7.92
N ALA A 42 -6.81 -1.95 7.82
CA ALA A 42 -5.99 -1.73 9.00
C ALA A 42 -6.64 -0.59 9.81
N ALA A 43 -6.81 -0.79 11.13
CA ALA A 43 -7.34 0.24 12.01
C ALA A 43 -6.47 1.50 11.86
N SER A 44 -7.05 2.58 11.32
CA SER A 44 -6.36 3.86 11.26
C SER A 44 -6.13 4.34 12.68
N ALA A 45 -4.87 4.64 13.03
CA ALA A 45 -4.55 5.24 14.31
C ALA A 45 -5.33 6.55 14.46
N ALA A 46 -6.01 6.72 15.60
CA ALA A 46 -6.78 7.91 15.88
C ALA A 46 -5.85 9.12 15.91
N THR A 47 -6.22 10.18 15.20
CA THR A 47 -5.45 11.43 15.12
C THR A 47 -6.19 12.51 15.88
N SER A 48 -5.51 13.16 16.81
CA SER A 48 -6.02 14.27 17.61
C SER A 48 -5.33 15.56 17.23
N GLU A 49 -6.08 16.65 17.14
CA GLU A 49 -5.55 17.99 16.85
C GLU A 49 -5.76 18.92 18.04
N PHE A 50 -4.75 19.74 18.33
CA PHE A 50 -4.76 20.74 19.39
C PHE A 50 -4.17 22.05 18.85
N GLU A 51 -4.57 23.16 19.46
CA GLU A 51 -3.95 24.46 19.24
C GLU A 51 -3.48 25.00 20.59
N LEU A 52 -2.22 25.40 20.66
CA LEU A 52 -1.64 25.98 21.87
C LEU A 52 -1.94 27.49 21.95
N ASP A 53 -1.81 28.08 23.14
CA ASP A 53 -2.06 29.52 23.36
C ASP A 53 -1.20 30.44 22.48
N ASN A 54 -0.05 29.95 21.99
CA ASN A 54 0.85 30.66 21.07
C ASN A 54 0.48 30.48 19.58
N GLY A 55 -0.63 29.79 19.27
CA GLY A 55 -1.09 29.51 17.91
C GLY A 55 -0.42 28.32 17.23
N LEU A 56 0.43 27.56 17.93
CA LEU A 56 1.03 26.35 17.36
C LEU A 56 0.00 25.23 17.26
N LYS A 57 -0.20 24.70 16.05
CA LYS A 57 -1.01 23.51 15.80
C LYS A 57 -0.21 22.25 16.13
N LEU A 58 -0.75 21.41 17.02
CA LEU A 58 -0.20 20.12 17.38
C LEU A 58 -1.10 18.99 16.85
N ILE A 59 -0.50 18.03 16.16
CA ILE A 59 -1.18 16.84 15.66
C ILE A 59 -0.54 15.63 16.34
N VAL A 60 -1.35 14.85 17.06
CA VAL A 60 -0.90 13.68 17.81
C VAL A 60 -1.59 12.45 17.24
N GLN A 61 -0.80 11.46 16.86
CA GLN A 61 -1.26 10.14 16.47
C GLN A 61 -0.59 9.11 17.38
N GLU A 62 -1.40 8.43 18.20
CA GLU A 62 -0.90 7.39 19.09
C GLU A 62 -0.85 6.04 18.36
N ASP A 63 0.30 5.37 18.42
CA ASP A 63 0.54 4.08 17.80
C ASP A 63 1.28 3.14 18.76
N HIS A 64 0.59 2.11 19.24
CA HIS A 64 1.12 1.13 20.19
C HIS A 64 1.85 -0.05 19.52
N ARG A 65 2.07 -0.03 18.21
CA ARG A 65 2.75 -1.13 17.50
C ARG A 65 4.25 -1.21 17.80
N ALA A 66 4.87 -0.10 18.20
CA ALA A 66 6.28 -0.05 18.57
C ALA A 66 6.54 0.97 19.70
N PRO A 67 7.48 0.71 20.63
CA PRO A 67 7.83 1.65 21.71
C PRO A 67 8.76 2.75 21.21
N VAL A 68 8.34 3.51 20.20
CA VAL A 68 9.13 4.58 19.56
C VAL A 68 8.25 5.82 19.41
N ALA A 69 8.83 7.00 19.66
CA ALA A 69 8.19 8.28 19.41
C ALA A 69 8.88 9.00 18.25
N VAL A 70 8.10 9.63 17.37
CA VAL A 70 8.58 10.49 16.30
C VAL A 70 8.01 11.88 16.51
N VAL A 71 8.87 12.89 16.52
CA VAL A 71 8.48 14.30 16.66
C VAL A 71 8.94 15.03 15.41
N GLN A 72 8.05 15.81 14.82
CA GLN A 72 8.35 16.65 13.65
C GLN A 72 7.78 18.04 13.89
N VAL A 73 8.54 19.07 13.53
CA VAL A 73 8.12 20.46 13.60
C VAL A 73 8.22 21.04 12.21
N TRP A 74 7.14 21.66 11.74
CA TRP A 74 7.02 22.18 10.38
C TRP A 74 6.87 23.69 10.44
N TYR A 75 7.76 24.41 9.75
CA TYR A 75 7.67 25.85 9.61
C TYR A 75 7.14 26.18 8.22
N ARG A 76 6.17 27.10 8.14
CA ARG A 76 5.60 27.56 6.87
C ARG A 76 6.47 28.64 6.22
N VAL A 77 7.76 28.36 6.06
CA VAL A 77 8.78 29.24 5.46
C VAL A 77 9.89 28.37 4.85
N GLY A 78 10.68 28.93 3.93
CA GLY A 78 11.80 28.24 3.30
C GLY A 78 12.40 29.07 2.17
N SER A 79 13.23 28.47 1.33
CA SER A 79 13.95 29.17 0.25
C SER A 79 13.04 29.90 -0.74
N SER A 80 11.78 29.46 -0.91
CA SER A 80 10.79 30.17 -1.75
C SER A 80 10.44 31.58 -1.26
N TYR A 81 10.77 31.92 -0.02
CA TYR A 81 10.56 33.24 0.58
C TYR A 81 11.81 34.11 0.58
N GLU A 82 12.93 33.63 0.02
CA GLU A 82 14.17 34.38 -0.10
C GLU A 82 14.12 35.36 -1.28
N HIS A 83 14.80 36.49 -1.13
CA HIS A 83 15.00 37.47 -2.21
C HIS A 83 16.46 37.50 -2.66
N ASP A 84 16.71 38.21 -3.76
CA ASP A 84 18.07 38.35 -4.29
C ASP A 84 19.03 38.92 -3.24
N GLY A 85 20.19 38.29 -3.12
CA GLY A 85 21.23 38.67 -2.15
C GLY A 85 21.19 37.93 -0.81
N ILE A 86 20.16 37.12 -0.52
CA ILE A 86 20.07 36.30 0.70
C ILE A 86 19.79 34.81 0.42
N THR A 87 20.05 34.36 -0.81
CA THR A 87 19.80 32.98 -1.21
C THR A 87 20.61 32.00 -0.36
N GLY A 88 19.96 30.94 0.13
CA GLY A 88 20.57 29.88 0.93
C GLY A 88 20.53 30.12 2.44
N VAL A 89 19.98 31.25 2.92
CA VAL A 89 19.87 31.54 4.35
C VAL A 89 18.96 30.55 5.08
N SER A 90 17.86 30.12 4.47
CA SER A 90 16.95 29.12 5.06
C SER A 90 17.66 27.79 5.28
N HIS A 91 18.48 27.36 4.32
CA HIS A 91 19.27 26.14 4.42
C HIS A 91 20.41 26.29 5.43
N ALA A 92 21.09 27.44 5.44
CA ALA A 92 22.09 27.72 6.46
C ALA A 92 21.48 27.66 7.88
N LEU A 93 20.29 28.25 8.07
CA LEU A 93 19.55 28.19 9.33
C LEU A 93 19.23 26.75 9.72
N GLU A 94 18.72 25.92 8.80
CA GLU A 94 18.46 24.50 9.04
C GLU A 94 19.70 23.78 9.58
N HIS A 95 20.88 24.03 9.01
CA HIS A 95 22.13 23.49 9.53
C HIS A 95 22.48 24.03 10.92
N MET A 96 22.21 25.31 11.19
CA MET A 96 22.53 25.95 12.47
C MET A 96 21.62 25.50 13.60
N MET A 97 20.38 25.07 13.31
CA MET A 97 19.47 24.54 14.33
C MET A 97 20.05 23.34 15.10
N PHE A 98 20.99 22.60 14.49
CA PHE A 98 21.65 21.46 15.11
C PHE A 98 23.01 21.79 15.75
N LYS A 99 23.40 23.07 15.83
CA LYS A 99 24.68 23.50 16.43
C LYS A 99 24.59 23.79 17.93
N GLY A 100 23.42 23.64 18.54
CA GLY A 100 23.17 23.84 19.96
C GLY A 100 22.18 24.97 20.24
N THR A 101 21.50 24.91 21.38
CA THR A 101 20.60 25.98 21.85
C THR A 101 21.03 26.45 23.23
N GLU A 102 20.42 27.52 23.76
CA GLU A 102 20.69 27.97 25.14
C GLU A 102 20.33 26.90 26.18
N LYS A 103 19.37 26.05 25.84
CA LYS A 103 18.97 24.87 26.61
C LYS A 103 19.38 23.62 25.81
N LEU A 104 19.31 22.44 26.43
CA LEU A 104 19.80 21.18 25.83
C LEU A 104 19.30 20.94 24.40
#